data_AF-A0A834KTA0-F1
#
_entry.id   AF-A0A834KTA0-F1
#
_cell.length_a   1.000
_cell.length_b   1.000
_cell.length_c   1.000
_cell.angle_alpha   90.00
_cell.angle_beta   90.00
_cell.angle_gamma   90.00
#
_symmetry.space_group_name_H-M   'P 1'
#
loop_
_entity.id
_entity.type
_entity.pdbx_description
1 polymer ?
#
loop_
_entity_poly.entity_id
_entity_poly.type
_entity_poly.pdbx_seq_one_letter_code
_entity_poly.pdbx_strand_id
1 'polypeptide(L)' 'MYHPVGTCKMGPRNDPTAVVDPKLRVYGVKGLRVADASIMPTIVNGNTNAPVIMIGEKASDMIKNDWRY' A
#
# COMPACT_ATOMS: atom_id res chain seq x y z
N MET A 1 -7.61 -5.32 20.81
CA MET A 1 -7.89 -4.53 19.59
C MET A 1 -7.38 -5.32 18.39
N TYR A 2 -8.20 -5.50 17.34
CA TYR A 2 -7.86 -6.34 16.19
C TYR A 2 -7.62 -5.43 14.97
N HIS A 3 -6.39 -5.37 14.49
CA HIS A 3 -5.96 -4.53 13.37
C HIS A 3 -5.26 -5.39 12.31
N PRO A 4 -6.01 -6.07 11.43
CA PRO A 4 -5.42 -6.90 10.39
C PRO A 4 -4.72 -6.03 9.34
N VAL A 5 -3.50 -6.41 8.96
CA VAL A 5 -2.65 -5.72 7.98
C VAL A 5 -1.81 -6.72 7.19
N GLY A 6 -1.15 -6.29 6.12
CA GLY A 6 -0.04 -7.02 5.49
C GLY A 6 -0.40 -8.11 4.47
N THR A 7 -1.67 -8.37 4.18
CA THR A 7 -2.09 -9.41 3.21
C THR A 7 -1.72 -9.07 1.76
N CYS A 8 -1.50 -7.80 1.42
CA CYS A 8 -0.93 -7.34 0.15
C CYS A 8 0.38 -6.58 0.37
N LYS A 9 1.28 -7.14 1.19
CA LYS A 9 2.52 -6.50 1.65
C LYS A 9 3.24 -5.69 0.57
N MET A 10 3.53 -4.43 0.87
CA MET A 10 4.45 -3.61 0.11
C MET A 10 5.89 -4.04 0.39
N GLY A 11 6.68 -4.25 -0.66
CA GLY A 11 8.08 -4.65 -0.53
C GLY A 11 8.87 -4.48 -1.83
N PRO A 12 10.19 -4.76 -1.79
CA PRO A 12 11.01 -4.76 -2.99
C PRO A 12 10.72 -6.00 -3.85
N ARG A 13 11.04 -5.94 -5.15
CA ARG A 13 10.74 -7.03 -6.10
C ARG A 13 11.46 -8.36 -5.78
N ASN A 14 12.55 -8.31 -5.02
CA ASN A 14 13.28 -9.50 -4.57
C ASN A 14 12.72 -10.09 -3.26
N ASP A 15 11.72 -9.47 -2.64
CA ASP A 15 10.98 -10.06 -1.54
C ASP A 15 9.89 -10.98 -2.10
N PRO A 16 10.01 -12.31 -1.94
CA PRO A 16 9.08 -13.27 -2.52
C PRO A 16 7.67 -13.20 -1.91
N THR A 17 7.50 -12.47 -0.81
CA THR A 17 6.22 -12.29 -0.12
C THR A 17 5.60 -10.91 -0.39
N ALA A 18 6.24 -10.06 -1.19
CA ALA A 18 5.71 -8.76 -1.58
C ALA A 18 4.65 -8.90 -2.69
N VAL A 19 3.55 -8.14 -2.56
CA VAL A 19 2.44 -8.09 -3.52
C VAL A 19 2.44 -6.79 -4.30
N VAL A 20 2.77 -5.67 -3.63
CA VAL A 20 2.84 -4.35 -4.25
C VAL A 20 4.23 -3.74 -4.12
N ASP A 21 4.56 -2.87 -5.07
CA ASP A 21 5.79 -2.07 -5.04
C ASP A 21 5.63 -0.77 -4.20
N PRO A 22 6.69 0.03 -4.00
CA PRO A 22 6.61 1.30 -3.26
C PRO A 22 5.69 2.38 -3.86
N LYS A 23 5.20 2.19 -5.09
CA LYS A 23 4.17 3.03 -5.73
C LYS A 23 2.77 2.40 -5.64
N LEU A 24 2.62 1.39 -4.77
CA LEU A 24 1.40 0.64 -4.52
C LEU A 24 0.89 -0.16 -5.73
N ARG A 25 1.74 -0.40 -6.73
CA ARG A 25 1.36 -1.13 -7.96
C ARG A 25 1.49 -2.63 -7.72
N VAL A 26 0.47 -3.39 -8.11
CA VAL A 26 0.48 -4.84 -7.99
C VAL A 26 1.52 -5.42 -8.95
N TYR A 27 2.41 -6.27 -8.44
CA TYR A 27 3.40 -6.93 -9.28
C TYR A 27 2.73 -7.82 -10.32
N GLY A 28 3.17 -7.71 -11.59
CA GLY A 28 2.65 -8.52 -12.69
C GLY A 28 1.34 -8.04 -13.31
N VAL A 29 0.68 -7.02 -12.73
CA VAL A 29 -0.59 -6.50 -13.24
C VAL A 29 -0.44 -5.03 -13.62
N LYS A 30 -0.91 -4.66 -14.81
CA LYS A 30 -0.89 -3.27 -15.29
C LYS A 30 -2.14 -2.53 -14.82
N GLY A 31 -1.98 -1.26 -14.42
CA GLY A 31 -3.09 -0.37 -14.09
C GLY A 31 -3.80 -0.67 -12.76
N LEU A 32 -3.29 -1.60 -11.94
CA LEU A 32 -3.89 -1.98 -10.66
C LEU A 32 -3.01 -1.53 -9.48
N ARG A 33 -3.65 -0.97 -8.45
CA ARG A 33 -3.03 -0.60 -7.17
C ARG A 33 -3.88 -1.06 -5.99
N VAL A 34 -3.24 -1.22 -4.83
CA VAL A 34 -3.91 -1.46 -3.54
C VAL A 34 -3.54 -0.32 -2.58
N ALA A 35 -4.52 0.32 -1.97
CA ALA A 35 -4.31 1.48 -1.09
C ALA A 35 -5.16 1.36 0.18
N ASP A 36 -4.78 0.41 1.05
CA ASP A 36 -5.44 0.17 2.33
C ASP A 36 -4.45 -0.43 3.35
N ALA A 37 -4.93 -0.96 4.48
CA ALA A 37 -4.09 -1.55 5.52
C ALA A 37 -3.30 -2.79 5.08
N SER A 38 -3.75 -3.48 4.03
CA SER A 38 -3.12 -4.72 3.56
C SER A 38 -1.71 -4.50 3.02
N ILE A 39 -1.37 -3.28 2.59
CA ILE A 39 -0.04 -2.95 2.06
C ILE A 39 1.03 -2.77 3.13
N MET A 40 0.65 -2.59 4.40
CA MET A 40 1.61 -2.33 5.47
C MET A 40 2.52 -3.57 5.66
N PRO A 41 3.85 -3.45 5.51
CA PRO A 41 4.76 -4.59 5.68
C PRO A 41 4.86 -5.07 7.14
N THR A 42 4.61 -4.17 8.08
CA THR A 42 4.54 -4.43 9.51
C THR A 42 3.43 -3.59 10.10
N ILE A 43 2.76 -4.10 11.14
CA ILE A 43 1.75 -3.33 11.86
C ILE A 43 2.40 -2.09 12.50
N VAL A 44 1.72 -0.96 12.39
CA VAL A 44 2.10 0.30 13.03
C VAL A 44 1.69 0.30 14.50
N ASN A 45 2.46 1.00 15.34
CA ASN A 45 2.11 1.18 16.74
C ASN A 45 0.88 2.10 16.87
N GLY A 46 -0.17 1.62 17.53
CA GLY A 46 -1.40 2.36 17.76
C GLY A 46 -2.56 1.99 16.83
N ASN A 47 -3.52 2.90 16.68
CA ASN A 47 -4.74 2.67 15.91
C ASN A 47 -4.48 2.81 14.41
N THR A 48 -4.87 1.81 13.62
CA THR A 48 -4.61 1.79 12.17
C THR A 48 -5.47 2.76 11.36
N ASN A 49 -6.50 3.38 11.95
CA ASN A 49 -7.36 4.33 11.26
C ASN A 49 -6.57 5.48 10.61
N ALA A 50 -5.77 6.21 11.39
CA ALA A 50 -4.99 7.33 10.86
C ALA A 50 -3.95 6.89 9.80
N PRO A 51 -3.17 5.82 10.02
CA PRO A 51 -2.29 5.24 9.00
C PRO A 51 -3.01 4.87 7.68
N VAL A 52 -4.21 4.28 7.74
CA VAL A 52 -4.97 3.92 6.53
C VAL A 52 -5.45 5.16 5.76
N ILE A 53 -5.91 6.19 6.47
CA ILE A 53 -6.25 7.48 5.84
C ILE A 53 -5.02 8.05 5.13
N MET A 54 -3.85 8.04 5.79
CA MET A 54 -2.60 8.54 5.20
C MET A 54 -2.14 7.73 3.98
N ILE A 55 -2.36 6.41 3.97
CA ILE A 55 -2.11 5.57 2.78
C ILE A 55 -2.98 6.03 1.62
N GLY A 56 -4.27 6.27 1.87
CA GLY A 56 -5.21 6.78 0.86
C GLY A 56 -4.80 8.14 0.30
N GLU A 57 -4.47 9.09 1.17
CA GLU A 57 -3.99 10.42 0.79
C GLU A 57 -2.72 10.32 -0.08
N LYS A 58 -1.73 9.53 0.36
CA LYS A 58 -0.49 9.39 -0.39
C LYS A 58 -0.69 8.67 -1.73
N ALA A 59 -1.58 7.68 -1.78
CA ALA A 59 -1.95 6.99 -3.01
C ALA A 59 -2.61 7.96 -4.01
N SER A 60 -3.50 8.83 -3.53
CA SER A 60 -4.14 9.87 -4.34
C SER A 60 -3.11 10.78 -5.02
N ASP A 61 -2.12 11.28 -4.26
CA ASP A 61 -1.03 12.07 -4.81
C ASP A 61 -0.22 11.31 -5.87
N MET A 62 0.13 10.05 -5.60
CA MET A 62 0.88 9.22 -6.55
C MET A 62 0.10 9.00 -7.85
N ILE A 63 -1.22 8.76 -7.74
CA ILE A 63 -2.08 8.56 -8.90
C ILE A 63 -2.17 9.87 -9.70
N LYS A 64 -2.48 11.01 -9.08
CA LYS A 64 -2.54 12.30 -9.78
C LYS A 64 -1.23 12.61 -10.52
N ASN A 65 -0.10 12.40 -9.86
CA ASN A 65 1.22 12.59 -10.46
C ASN A 65 1.47 11.67 -11.67
N ASP A 66 1.13 10.38 -11.57
CA ASP A 66 1.29 9.43 -12.68
C ASP A 66 0.36 9.75 -13.87
N TRP A 67 -0.81 10.37 -13.61
CA TRP A 67 -1.78 10.79 -14.64
C TRP A 67 -1.61 12.24 -15.12
N ARG A 68 -0.64 12.99 -14.59
CA ARG A 68 -0.37 14.41 -14.91
C ARG A 68 -1.56 15.34 -14.68
N TYR A 69 -2.27 15.15 -13.57
CA TYR A 69 -3.34 16.06 -13.11
C TYR A 69 -2.87 16.90 -11.92
#